data_AF-A0A8U0IHM0-F1
#
_entry.id   AF-A0A8U0IHM0-F1
#
_cell.length_a   1.000
_cell.length_b   1.000
_cell.length_c   1.000
_cell.angle_alpha   90.00
_cell.angle_beta   90.00
_cell.angle_gamma   90.00
#
_symmetry.space_group_name_H-M   'P 1'
#
loop_
_entity.id
_entity.type
_entity.pdbx_description
1 polymer ?
#
loop_
_entity_poly.entity_id
_entity_poly.type
_entity_poly.pdbx_seq_one_letter_code
_entity_poly.pdbx_strand_id
1 'polypeptide(L)'
;MDRRTFLGLGGTTAFGALGGNYFPDVPVEFRQADDGQTGVDLRVQQEPGKTVNWVLPGKRQISEYVFGTPDYPINTGRHWVNVAEGPVADLLREQTYQVGLPLDKRRTNADESAYTVTTFNSAFSDSARTVDGRLDLTYKDRRPYDIPAGSPTETPDDVDLDARFTDPAGNQYRLEIKQVFQPPIPPWNTGGGVVTGSWLHGVTGTGTPLMPTQFAYGACWGVGNVIVNGEVVNRRQVVHFMTTQMIRKAGNYALAIDEELPLSPDEAYLGNLHHTHVLVPPIKVTQRGPEPEPVHTAFELPTGRPQPFLHVMWDEETIEGATVAVSPDFPDAATTTQAAETTTATTTQAGTTQAVAPDADFVLGGRVDGWRGISPDSIDGETNPTLNLQPGTEYTLVWKNLDGGPHNFAIVGEQGSTLLSTEVISEQGATQTVEFTAESAMAEYLCEVHPISMRGDIAFPSG
;
A
#
# COMPACT_ATOMS: atom_id res chain seq x y z
N MET A 1 -5.45 -9.65 11.23
CA MET A 1 -6.85 -9.56 10.76
C MET A 1 -6.86 -8.56 9.61
N ASP A 2 -7.33 -8.95 8.42
CA ASP A 2 -7.37 -8.06 7.24
C ASP A 2 -8.44 -6.96 7.41
N ARG A 3 -8.19 -5.77 6.83
CA ARG A 3 -9.05 -4.56 6.87
C ARG A 3 -10.52 -4.88 6.58
N ARG A 4 -10.74 -5.78 5.63
CA ARG A 4 -12.09 -6.19 5.18
C ARG A 4 -12.88 -6.91 6.26
N THR A 5 -12.21 -7.82 6.98
CA THR A 5 -12.77 -8.54 8.12
C THR A 5 -12.99 -7.59 9.29
N PHE A 6 -12.04 -6.67 9.52
CA PHE A 6 -12.11 -5.68 10.59
C PHE A 6 -13.32 -4.72 10.44
N LEU A 7 -13.50 -4.12 9.27
CA LEU A 7 -14.61 -3.20 9.00
C LEU A 7 -15.94 -3.91 8.69
N GLY A 8 -15.90 -5.14 8.14
CA GLY A 8 -17.09 -5.88 7.70
C GLY A 8 -17.85 -6.60 8.82
N LEU A 9 -17.17 -6.99 9.90
CA LEU A 9 -17.80 -7.71 11.03
C LEU A 9 -18.30 -6.79 12.15
N GLY A 10 -18.16 -5.47 12.02
CA GLY A 10 -18.46 -4.55 13.12
C GLY A 10 -17.59 -4.78 14.36
N GLY A 11 -16.43 -5.42 14.18
CA GLY A 11 -15.49 -5.78 15.24
C GLY A 11 -16.00 -6.92 16.15
N THR A 12 -15.71 -8.17 15.80
CA THR A 12 -15.98 -9.33 16.67
C THR A 12 -14.72 -9.82 17.40
N THR A 13 -14.84 -9.90 18.74
CA THR A 13 -14.27 -10.88 19.70
C THR A 13 -12.79 -11.32 19.66
N ALA A 14 -11.85 -10.55 19.10
CA ALA A 14 -10.42 -10.86 19.26
C ALA A 14 -9.55 -9.62 19.60
N PHE A 15 -10.09 -8.73 20.44
CA PHE A 15 -9.58 -7.37 20.63
C PHE A 15 -8.31 -7.24 21.48
N GLY A 16 -7.97 -8.22 22.33
CA GLY A 16 -6.82 -8.12 23.23
C GLY A 16 -5.45 -8.47 22.62
N ALA A 17 -5.43 -9.18 21.49
CA ALA A 17 -4.21 -9.75 20.90
C ALA A 17 -3.90 -9.26 19.46
N LEU A 18 -4.81 -8.49 18.84
CA LEU A 18 -4.76 -8.20 17.40
C LEU A 18 -4.54 -6.72 17.03
N GLY A 19 -4.65 -5.79 17.98
CA GLY A 19 -4.47 -4.35 17.72
C GLY A 19 -3.07 -4.00 17.21
N GLY A 20 -2.03 -4.66 17.76
CA GLY A 20 -0.64 -4.47 17.37
C GLY A 20 -0.30 -4.89 15.93
N ASN A 21 -1.14 -5.72 15.29
CA ASN A 21 -0.88 -6.21 13.92
C ASN A 21 -1.55 -5.37 12.82
N TYR A 22 -2.55 -4.54 13.17
CA TYR A 22 -3.27 -3.73 12.18
C TYR A 22 -2.64 -2.34 11.99
N PHE A 23 -2.10 -1.78 13.06
CA PHE A 23 -1.28 -0.57 13.04
C PHE A 23 -0.02 -0.78 13.89
N PRO A 24 1.09 -1.23 13.31
CA PRO A 24 2.33 -1.37 14.06
C PRO A 24 2.77 0.00 14.59
N ASP A 25 3.18 0.06 15.86
CA ASP A 25 3.70 1.26 16.53
C ASP A 25 2.75 2.47 16.64
N VAL A 26 1.44 2.30 16.42
CA VAL A 26 0.43 3.37 16.56
C VAL A 26 -0.39 3.18 17.83
N PRO A 27 -0.62 4.22 18.65
CA PRO A 27 -1.58 4.15 19.75
C PRO A 27 -3.00 3.92 19.23
N VAL A 28 -3.71 2.90 19.73
CA VAL A 28 -5.07 2.58 19.30
C VAL A 28 -6.05 2.74 20.45
N GLU A 29 -7.10 3.52 20.24
CA GLU A 29 -8.23 3.68 21.14
C GLU A 29 -9.47 3.01 20.55
N PHE A 30 -10.15 2.17 21.33
CA PHE A 30 -11.43 1.57 20.93
C PHE A 30 -12.59 2.28 21.61
N ARG A 31 -13.62 2.63 20.82
CA ARG A 31 -14.87 3.24 21.31
C ARG A 31 -16.10 2.53 20.74
N GLN A 32 -17.20 2.50 21.49
CA GLN A 32 -18.49 2.11 20.94
C GLN A 32 -19.01 3.21 20.01
N ALA A 33 -19.61 2.82 18.88
CA ALA A 33 -20.22 3.74 17.95
C ALA A 33 -21.58 4.23 18.50
N ASP A 34 -21.63 5.48 18.99
CA ASP A 34 -22.84 6.11 19.55
C ASP A 34 -23.98 6.29 18.51
N ASP A 35 -23.62 6.42 17.24
CA ASP A 35 -24.53 6.66 16.11
C ASP A 35 -24.64 5.44 15.16
N GLY A 36 -24.03 4.31 15.52
CA GLY A 36 -23.95 3.11 14.70
C GLY A 36 -22.94 3.17 13.55
N GLN A 37 -22.16 4.26 13.40
CA GLN A 37 -21.07 4.30 12.41
C GLN A 37 -19.81 3.61 12.95
N THR A 38 -19.54 2.42 12.46
CA THR A 38 -18.28 1.70 12.70
C THR A 38 -17.19 2.16 11.74
N GLY A 39 -15.92 2.08 12.14
CA GLY A 39 -14.81 2.45 11.28
C GLY A 39 -13.53 2.79 12.02
N VAL A 40 -12.57 3.37 11.28
CA VAL A 40 -11.29 3.84 11.81
C VAL A 40 -11.12 5.33 11.53
N ASP A 41 -10.74 6.07 12.56
CA ASP A 41 -10.23 7.44 12.46
C ASP A 41 -8.73 7.40 12.71
N LEU A 42 -7.90 7.76 11.73
CA LEU A 42 -6.44 7.84 11.90
C LEU A 42 -6.01 9.30 11.82
N ARG A 43 -5.45 9.83 12.91
CA ARG A 43 -5.01 11.23 12.98
C ARG A 43 -3.51 11.36 12.83
N VAL A 44 -3.10 12.31 11.99
CA VAL A 44 -1.71 12.58 11.63
C VAL A 44 -1.44 14.07 11.65
N GLN A 45 -0.33 14.48 12.26
CA GLN A 45 0.02 15.90 12.38
C GLN A 45 1.51 16.17 12.11
N GLN A 46 1.79 17.34 11.54
CA GLN A 46 3.13 17.91 11.53
C GLN A 46 3.03 19.41 11.78
N GLU A 47 3.64 19.87 12.86
CA GLU A 47 3.74 21.30 13.19
C GLU A 47 4.68 22.06 12.23
N PRO A 48 4.53 23.39 12.08
CA PRO A 48 5.48 24.22 11.34
C PRO A 48 6.92 24.11 11.84
N GLY A 49 7.89 24.37 10.95
CA GLY A 49 9.33 24.33 11.28
C GLY A 49 9.94 22.93 11.23
N LYS A 50 9.17 21.93 10.79
CA LYS A 50 9.60 20.57 10.50
C LYS A 50 9.89 20.38 9.01
N THR A 51 10.61 19.31 8.67
CA THR A 51 11.01 19.00 7.30
C THR A 51 9.79 18.73 6.42
N VAL A 52 9.62 19.55 5.38
CA VAL A 52 8.69 19.32 4.28
C VAL A 52 9.47 19.37 2.98
N ASN A 53 9.22 18.43 2.08
CA ASN A 53 9.92 18.32 0.80
C ASN A 53 8.97 18.45 -0.38
N TRP A 54 9.26 19.41 -1.25
CA TRP A 54 8.64 19.56 -2.57
C TRP A 54 9.36 18.70 -3.59
N VAL A 55 8.69 17.69 -4.14
CA VAL A 55 9.28 16.79 -5.15
C VAL A 55 9.22 17.45 -6.53
N LEU A 56 10.36 17.42 -7.22
CA LEU A 56 10.55 17.95 -8.56
C LEU A 56 10.34 16.85 -9.62
N PRO A 57 10.02 17.20 -10.88
CA PRO A 57 9.94 16.22 -11.94
C PRO A 57 11.32 15.62 -12.22
N GLY A 58 11.38 14.31 -12.28
CA GLY A 58 12.61 13.58 -12.60
C GLY A 58 12.27 12.17 -13.05
N LYS A 59 13.27 11.46 -13.59
CA LYS A 59 13.04 10.08 -14.01
C LYS A 59 12.92 9.18 -12.78
N ARG A 60 12.06 8.16 -12.87
CA ARG A 60 11.87 7.16 -11.84
C ARG A 60 12.73 5.94 -12.15
N GLN A 61 13.60 5.55 -11.22
CA GLN A 61 14.23 4.24 -11.25
C GLN A 61 13.15 3.15 -11.21
N ILE A 62 13.28 2.13 -12.04
CA ILE A 62 12.37 0.99 -12.13
C ILE A 62 13.18 -0.29 -12.05
N SER A 63 12.58 -1.35 -11.50
CA SER A 63 13.26 -2.63 -11.30
C SER A 63 12.57 -3.77 -12.05
N GLU A 64 13.32 -4.86 -12.21
CA GLU A 64 12.84 -6.11 -12.79
C GLU A 64 11.69 -6.71 -11.97
N TYR A 65 11.69 -6.55 -10.65
CA TYR A 65 10.65 -7.08 -9.79
C TYR A 65 9.25 -6.57 -10.16
N VAL A 66 9.10 -5.26 -10.38
CA VAL A 66 7.81 -4.67 -10.74
C VAL A 66 7.56 -4.73 -12.24
N PHE A 67 8.59 -4.57 -13.08
CA PHE A 67 8.39 -4.34 -14.52
C PHE A 67 8.90 -5.48 -15.41
N GLY A 68 9.54 -6.49 -14.85
CA GLY A 68 10.14 -7.61 -15.57
C GLY A 68 11.39 -7.19 -16.36
N THR A 69 11.79 -8.04 -17.29
CA THR A 69 12.94 -7.79 -18.18
C THR A 69 12.48 -7.40 -19.59
N PRO A 70 13.40 -6.94 -20.46
CA PRO A 70 13.11 -6.78 -21.88
C PRO A 70 12.56 -8.05 -22.56
N ASP A 71 13.04 -9.23 -22.17
CA ASP A 71 12.55 -10.52 -22.69
C ASP A 71 11.20 -10.94 -22.10
N TYR A 72 10.92 -10.56 -20.85
CA TYR A 72 9.68 -10.91 -20.13
C TYR A 72 9.07 -9.71 -19.42
N PRO A 73 8.51 -8.73 -20.16
CA PRO A 73 7.98 -7.52 -19.54
C PRO A 73 6.62 -7.78 -18.88
N ILE A 74 6.48 -7.32 -17.63
CA ILE A 74 5.23 -7.33 -16.87
C ILE A 74 4.78 -5.91 -16.50
N ASN A 75 3.59 -5.73 -15.93
CA ASN A 75 3.02 -4.42 -15.56
C ASN A 75 3.07 -3.38 -16.68
N THR A 76 2.74 -3.78 -17.91
CA THR A 76 2.68 -2.86 -19.06
C THR A 76 1.45 -1.93 -19.02
N GLY A 77 0.46 -2.26 -18.19
CA GLY A 77 -0.83 -1.55 -18.11
C GLY A 77 -1.77 -1.82 -19.28
N ARG A 78 -1.30 -2.53 -20.33
CA ARG A 78 -2.05 -2.75 -21.57
C ARG A 78 -3.39 -3.45 -21.35
N HIS A 79 -3.42 -4.43 -20.44
CA HIS A 79 -4.65 -5.13 -20.10
C HIS A 79 -5.70 -4.16 -19.54
N TRP A 80 -5.34 -3.39 -18.52
CA TRP A 80 -6.23 -2.43 -17.85
C TRP A 80 -6.71 -1.32 -18.79
N VAL A 81 -5.85 -0.80 -19.66
CA VAL A 81 -6.23 0.15 -20.71
C VAL A 81 -7.28 -0.42 -21.67
N ASN A 82 -7.23 -1.73 -21.96
CA ASN A 82 -8.14 -2.37 -22.91
C ASN A 82 -9.51 -2.70 -22.31
N VAL A 83 -9.58 -2.97 -21.00
CA VAL A 83 -10.84 -3.33 -20.32
C VAL A 83 -11.53 -2.11 -19.69
N ALA A 84 -10.82 -1.00 -19.50
CA ALA A 84 -11.42 0.23 -19.02
C ALA A 84 -12.43 0.79 -20.03
N GLU A 85 -13.48 1.43 -19.50
CA GLU A 85 -14.57 2.01 -20.29
C GLU A 85 -14.69 3.52 -20.06
N GLY A 86 -15.34 4.20 -21.01
CA GLY A 86 -15.65 5.62 -20.91
C GLY A 86 -14.42 6.52 -20.67
N PRO A 87 -14.59 7.62 -19.91
CA PRO A 87 -13.49 8.57 -19.66
C PRO A 87 -12.32 8.00 -18.86
N VAL A 88 -12.51 6.91 -18.11
CA VAL A 88 -11.40 6.19 -17.48
C VAL A 88 -10.49 5.57 -18.55
N ALA A 89 -11.07 4.99 -19.60
CA ALA A 89 -10.28 4.46 -20.71
C ALA A 89 -9.47 5.56 -21.42
N ASP A 90 -10.07 6.74 -21.62
CA ASP A 90 -9.39 7.89 -22.23
C ASP A 90 -8.23 8.37 -21.35
N LEU A 91 -8.46 8.49 -20.03
CA LEU A 91 -7.40 8.79 -19.07
C LEU A 91 -6.27 7.76 -19.13
N LEU A 92 -6.57 6.47 -19.09
CA LEU A 92 -5.55 5.41 -19.05
C LEU A 92 -4.77 5.28 -20.36
N ARG A 93 -5.35 5.66 -21.51
CA ARG A 93 -4.59 5.75 -22.77
C ARG A 93 -3.54 6.85 -22.74
N GLU A 94 -3.81 7.97 -22.07
CA GLU A 94 -2.87 9.08 -21.94
C GLU A 94 -1.89 8.88 -20.78
N GLN A 95 -2.39 8.38 -19.65
CA GLN A 95 -1.67 8.22 -18.38
C GLN A 95 -1.64 6.75 -17.96
N THR A 96 -1.14 5.88 -18.84
CA THR A 96 -1.07 4.43 -18.56
C THR A 96 -0.31 4.12 -17.27
N TYR A 97 0.63 5.00 -16.87
CA TYR A 97 1.39 4.90 -15.61
C TYR A 97 0.52 4.80 -14.36
N GLN A 98 -0.78 5.10 -14.41
CA GLN A 98 -1.70 4.86 -13.31
C GLN A 98 -1.92 3.36 -13.02
N VAL A 99 -1.70 2.49 -14.00
CA VAL A 99 -1.97 1.03 -13.91
C VAL A 99 -0.84 0.17 -14.50
N GLY A 100 0.24 0.79 -14.98
CA GLY A 100 1.37 0.09 -15.61
C GLY A 100 2.25 1.01 -16.44
N LEU A 101 3.44 0.56 -16.83
CA LEU A 101 4.38 1.36 -17.60
C LEU A 101 4.57 0.77 -19.00
N PRO A 102 4.16 1.45 -20.10
CA PRO A 102 4.38 0.94 -21.45
C PRO A 102 5.87 0.72 -21.79
N LEU A 103 6.17 -0.20 -22.71
CA LEU A 103 7.57 -0.56 -23.03
C LEU A 103 8.38 0.60 -23.58
N ASP A 104 7.78 1.45 -24.43
CA ASP A 104 8.41 2.66 -24.98
C ASP A 104 8.69 3.74 -23.90
N LYS A 105 8.21 3.51 -22.67
CA LYS A 105 8.45 4.36 -21.50
C LYS A 105 9.54 3.82 -20.57
N ARG A 106 10.18 2.71 -20.91
CA ARG A 106 11.24 2.07 -20.12
C ARG A 106 12.59 2.18 -20.84
N ARG A 107 13.61 2.64 -20.13
CA ARG A 107 15.00 2.58 -20.64
C ARG A 107 15.64 1.29 -20.16
N THR A 108 16.51 0.74 -20.99
CA THR A 108 17.34 -0.41 -20.65
C THR A 108 18.74 0.00 -20.20
N ASN A 109 19.44 -0.93 -19.54
CA ASN A 109 20.89 -0.88 -19.39
C ASN A 109 21.60 -1.14 -20.74
N ALA A 110 22.94 -1.00 -20.75
CA ALA A 110 23.73 -0.99 -21.98
C ALA A 110 23.71 -2.30 -22.79
N ASP A 111 23.49 -3.44 -22.13
CA ASP A 111 23.39 -4.76 -22.75
C ASP A 111 21.94 -5.21 -22.99
N GLU A 112 20.97 -4.31 -22.74
CA GLU A 112 19.54 -4.55 -22.94
C GLU A 112 18.95 -5.71 -22.11
N SER A 113 19.60 -6.10 -21.02
CA SER A 113 19.14 -7.18 -20.14
C SER A 113 18.11 -6.75 -19.08
N ALA A 114 18.07 -5.46 -18.71
CA ALA A 114 17.21 -4.97 -17.63
C ALA A 114 16.62 -3.58 -17.93
N TYR A 115 15.37 -3.36 -17.50
CA TYR A 115 14.81 -2.01 -17.40
C TYR A 115 15.40 -1.28 -16.19
N THR A 116 15.70 0.01 -16.34
CA THR A 116 16.45 0.77 -15.32
C THR A 116 15.73 2.02 -14.86
N VAL A 117 15.15 2.78 -15.80
CA VAL A 117 14.56 4.08 -15.48
C VAL A 117 13.49 4.47 -16.51
N THR A 118 12.55 5.34 -16.14
CA THR A 118 11.56 5.90 -17.08
C THR A 118 12.20 6.74 -18.18
N THR A 119 11.56 6.80 -19.36
CA THR A 119 12.01 7.70 -20.45
C THR A 119 11.61 9.15 -20.24
N PHE A 120 10.62 9.40 -19.39
CA PHE A 120 10.04 10.71 -19.08
C PHE A 120 10.27 11.10 -17.61
N ASN A 121 10.11 12.39 -17.29
CA ASN A 121 10.12 12.88 -15.92
C ASN A 121 8.73 12.69 -15.30
N SER A 122 8.66 11.93 -14.22
CA SER A 122 7.44 11.66 -13.45
C SER A 122 7.40 12.52 -12.18
N ALA A 123 6.31 12.41 -11.42
CA ALA A 123 6.20 12.93 -10.07
C ALA A 123 6.96 12.07 -9.03
N PHE A 124 7.50 10.91 -9.43
CA PHE A 124 8.10 9.91 -8.56
C PHE A 124 9.62 9.92 -8.76
N SER A 125 10.26 11.03 -8.41
CA SER A 125 11.70 11.20 -8.59
C SER A 125 12.44 11.35 -7.27
N ASP A 126 13.76 11.21 -7.34
CA ASP A 126 14.68 11.39 -6.21
C ASP A 126 14.95 12.88 -5.92
N SER A 127 14.53 13.78 -6.81
CA SER A 127 14.81 15.20 -6.70
C SER A 127 13.73 15.89 -5.87
N ALA A 128 14.13 16.46 -4.73
CA ALA A 128 13.26 17.29 -3.91
C ALA A 128 13.96 18.57 -3.45
N ARG A 129 13.17 19.51 -2.96
CA ARG A 129 13.64 20.73 -2.28
C ARG A 129 12.89 20.91 -0.97
N THR A 130 13.62 21.17 0.09
CA THR A 130 13.01 21.48 1.39
C THR A 130 12.27 22.82 1.31
N VAL A 131 11.08 22.83 1.88
CA VAL A 131 10.15 23.97 1.93
C VAL A 131 9.50 24.05 3.31
N ASP A 132 8.78 25.13 3.59
CA ASP A 132 7.99 25.26 4.82
C ASP A 132 6.61 24.63 4.65
N GLY A 133 6.08 24.00 5.70
CA GLY A 133 4.69 23.55 5.73
C GLY A 133 4.25 22.99 7.07
N ARG A 134 2.97 22.62 7.13
CA ARG A 134 2.31 21.93 8.23
C ARG A 134 1.21 21.02 7.71
N LEU A 135 0.77 20.09 8.55
CA LEU A 135 -0.27 19.13 8.27
C LEU A 135 -1.12 18.88 9.52
N ASP A 136 -2.43 18.93 9.40
CA ASP A 136 -3.37 18.24 10.29
C ASP A 136 -4.33 17.46 9.40
N LEU A 137 -4.34 16.14 9.56
CA LEU A 137 -5.05 15.21 8.69
C LEU A 137 -5.70 14.12 9.55
N THR A 138 -6.99 13.89 9.32
CA THR A 138 -7.69 12.73 9.88
C THR A 138 -8.35 11.95 8.74
N TYR A 139 -7.92 10.71 8.54
CA TYR A 139 -8.58 9.75 7.66
C TYR A 139 -9.77 9.13 8.39
N LYS A 140 -10.95 9.09 7.76
CA LYS A 140 -12.14 8.45 8.31
C LYS A 140 -12.56 7.31 7.39
N ASP A 141 -12.08 6.12 7.70
CA ASP A 141 -12.37 4.88 6.98
C ASP A 141 -13.64 4.26 7.55
N ARG A 142 -14.66 4.09 6.71
CA ARG A 142 -16.01 3.65 7.11
C ARG A 142 -16.48 2.43 6.33
N ARG A 143 -15.74 2.02 5.30
CA ARG A 143 -16.21 0.95 4.41
C ARG A 143 -15.07 0.00 4.02
N PRO A 144 -15.28 -1.32 4.06
CA PRO A 144 -14.22 -2.27 3.67
C PRO A 144 -13.98 -2.41 2.16
N TYR A 145 -14.93 -2.01 1.32
CA TYR A 145 -14.92 -2.33 -0.11
C TYR A 145 -15.39 -1.15 -0.96
N ASP A 146 -14.86 -1.02 -2.17
CA ASP A 146 -15.49 -0.21 -3.21
C ASP A 146 -16.88 -0.78 -3.55
N ILE A 147 -17.82 0.08 -3.95
CA ILE A 147 -19.12 -0.35 -4.48
C ILE A 147 -19.10 -0.23 -6.02
N PRO A 148 -19.11 -1.36 -6.77
CA PRO A 148 -18.99 -1.33 -8.23
C PRO A 148 -20.21 -0.71 -8.95
N ALA A 149 -21.40 -0.76 -8.34
CA ALA A 149 -22.66 -0.33 -8.95
C ALA A 149 -23.14 1.08 -8.53
N GLY A 150 -22.38 1.77 -7.68
CA GLY A 150 -22.72 3.10 -7.16
C GLY A 150 -21.96 4.23 -7.86
N SER A 151 -22.35 5.48 -7.58
CA SER A 151 -21.53 6.62 -7.99
C SER A 151 -20.15 6.53 -7.32
N PRO A 152 -19.04 6.85 -8.01
CA PRO A 152 -17.71 6.92 -7.40
C PRO A 152 -17.62 7.83 -6.16
N THR A 153 -18.58 8.72 -5.98
CA THR A 153 -18.65 9.66 -4.86
C THR A 153 -19.62 9.25 -3.75
N GLU A 154 -20.29 8.09 -3.88
CA GLU A 154 -21.22 7.55 -2.88
C GLU A 154 -20.46 6.71 -1.83
N THR A 155 -19.70 7.41 -1.00
CA THR A 155 -18.93 6.82 0.08
C THR A 155 -19.25 7.47 1.43
N PRO A 156 -19.33 6.69 2.52
CA PRO A 156 -19.38 7.21 3.88
C PRO A 156 -18.00 7.65 4.38
N ASP A 157 -16.93 7.31 3.65
CA ASP A 157 -15.57 7.74 3.98
C ASP A 157 -15.44 9.25 3.90
N ASP A 158 -14.59 9.80 4.75
CA ASP A 158 -14.39 11.24 4.83
C ASP A 158 -12.94 11.57 5.26
N VAL A 159 -12.57 12.84 5.13
CA VAL A 159 -11.24 13.32 5.50
C VAL A 159 -11.30 14.75 6.03
N ASP A 160 -10.76 14.95 7.24
CA ASP A 160 -10.50 16.30 7.75
C ASP A 160 -9.07 16.71 7.38
N LEU A 161 -8.91 17.85 6.70
CA LEU A 161 -7.61 18.29 6.17
C LEU A 161 -7.36 19.79 6.39
N ASP A 162 -6.23 20.12 7.02
CA ASP A 162 -5.55 21.42 6.92
C ASP A 162 -4.07 21.21 6.55
N ALA A 163 -3.81 21.06 5.25
CA ALA A 163 -2.45 21.07 4.70
C ALA A 163 -2.09 22.44 4.14
N ARG A 164 -0.97 23.00 4.62
CA ARG A 164 -0.39 24.25 4.09
C ARG A 164 1.10 24.10 3.93
N PHE A 165 1.61 24.56 2.80
CA PHE A 165 3.03 24.44 2.47
C PHE A 165 3.43 25.53 1.48
N THR A 166 4.73 25.65 1.24
CA THR A 166 5.29 26.54 0.24
C THR A 166 5.89 25.76 -0.92
N ASP A 167 6.07 26.42 -2.06
CA ASP A 167 6.99 25.93 -3.08
C ASP A 167 8.40 26.49 -2.85
N PRO A 168 9.42 26.02 -3.60
CA PRO A 168 10.79 26.52 -3.46
C PRO A 168 10.99 28.01 -3.81
N ALA A 169 9.98 28.68 -4.38
CA ALA A 169 9.99 30.12 -4.64
C ALA A 169 9.24 30.92 -3.57
N GLY A 170 8.68 30.26 -2.54
CA GLY A 170 7.98 30.87 -1.43
C GLY A 170 6.49 31.16 -1.69
N ASN A 171 5.91 30.70 -2.79
CA ASN A 171 4.45 30.81 -2.97
C ASN A 171 3.75 29.88 -1.98
N GLN A 172 2.61 30.32 -1.46
CA GLN A 172 1.86 29.58 -0.44
C GLN A 172 0.78 28.71 -1.07
N TYR A 173 0.69 27.47 -0.64
CA TYR A 173 -0.27 26.47 -1.12
C TYR A 173 -1.18 26.03 0.01
N ARG A 174 -2.43 25.77 -0.34
CA ARG A 174 -3.40 25.06 0.49
C ARG A 174 -4.20 24.10 -0.38
N LEU A 175 -4.47 22.93 0.15
CA LEU A 175 -5.35 21.94 -0.46
C LEU A 175 -6.68 21.92 0.29
N GLU A 176 -7.77 21.85 -0.46
CA GLU A 176 -9.10 21.62 0.11
C GLU A 176 -9.72 20.39 -0.54
N ILE A 177 -9.92 19.31 0.22
CA ILE A 177 -10.73 18.20 -0.25
C ILE A 177 -12.20 18.60 -0.08
N LYS A 178 -12.99 18.47 -1.15
CA LYS A 178 -14.43 18.76 -1.14
C LYS A 178 -15.28 17.51 -1.00
N GLN A 179 -14.75 16.37 -1.41
CA GLN A 179 -15.42 15.10 -1.41
C GLN A 179 -14.39 13.97 -1.51
N VAL A 180 -14.52 12.93 -0.70
CA VAL A 180 -13.84 11.65 -0.90
C VAL A 180 -14.54 10.88 -2.03
N PHE A 181 -13.78 10.13 -2.82
CA PHE A 181 -14.32 9.30 -3.88
C PHE A 181 -13.49 8.02 -4.04
N GLN A 182 -14.12 6.97 -4.56
CA GLN A 182 -13.48 5.73 -5.01
C GLN A 182 -13.14 5.87 -6.51
N PRO A 183 -11.87 6.12 -6.89
CA PRO A 183 -11.50 6.24 -8.30
C PRO A 183 -11.89 4.98 -9.07
N PRO A 184 -12.67 5.08 -10.16
CA PRO A 184 -13.16 3.91 -10.91
C PRO A 184 -12.08 3.38 -11.88
N ILE A 185 -10.84 3.23 -11.41
CA ILE A 185 -9.69 2.81 -12.20
C ILE A 185 -9.45 1.31 -11.95
N PRO A 186 -9.66 0.42 -12.92
CA PRO A 186 -9.34 -1.00 -12.74
C PRO A 186 -7.81 -1.20 -12.75
N PRO A 187 -7.23 -2.02 -11.86
CA PRO A 187 -7.88 -2.93 -10.91
C PRO A 187 -7.95 -2.38 -9.47
N TRP A 188 -7.91 -1.07 -9.30
CA TRP A 188 -7.76 -0.46 -7.98
C TRP A 188 -8.89 -0.90 -7.05
N ASN A 189 -8.51 -1.14 -5.80
CA ASN A 189 -9.43 -1.32 -4.70
C ASN A 189 -9.13 -0.25 -3.63
N THR A 190 -10.00 0.75 -3.56
CA THR A 190 -9.81 1.94 -2.73
C THR A 190 -10.67 1.94 -1.47
N GLY A 191 -11.36 0.83 -1.18
CA GLY A 191 -12.14 0.68 0.03
C GLY A 191 -13.29 1.67 0.21
N GLY A 192 -13.76 2.34 -0.85
CA GLY A 192 -14.72 3.44 -0.77
C GLY A 192 -14.09 4.83 -0.92
N GLY A 193 -12.76 4.93 -0.93
CA GLY A 193 -12.02 6.17 -1.11
C GLY A 193 -11.15 6.57 0.07
N VAL A 194 -11.27 5.90 1.22
CA VAL A 194 -10.26 5.90 2.29
C VAL A 194 -9.89 4.46 2.63
N VAL A 195 -8.61 4.17 2.78
CA VAL A 195 -8.11 2.89 3.31
C VAL A 195 -7.20 3.12 4.51
N THR A 196 -7.25 2.20 5.47
CA THR A 196 -6.35 2.16 6.62
C THR A 196 -5.71 0.79 6.75
N GLY A 197 -4.44 0.72 7.17
CA GLY A 197 -3.72 -0.54 7.38
C GLY A 197 -3.69 -1.43 6.12
N SER A 198 -3.33 -0.86 4.97
CA SER A 198 -3.43 -1.55 3.68
C SER A 198 -2.16 -1.39 2.84
N TRP A 199 -1.89 -2.34 1.95
CA TRP A 199 -0.79 -2.27 1.00
C TRP A 199 -1.24 -1.63 -0.32
N LEU A 200 -0.45 -0.67 -0.81
CA LEU A 200 -0.72 0.06 -2.05
C LEU A 200 0.49 0.01 -2.99
N HIS A 201 0.25 0.35 -4.26
CA HIS A 201 1.26 0.57 -5.31
C HIS A 201 2.07 -0.69 -5.65
N GLY A 202 3.20 -0.53 -6.35
CA GLY A 202 4.05 -1.61 -6.86
C GLY A 202 3.24 -2.73 -7.51
N VAL A 203 3.29 -3.92 -6.92
CA VAL A 203 2.64 -5.14 -7.42
C VAL A 203 1.21 -5.35 -6.93
N THR A 204 0.68 -4.50 -6.04
CA THR A 204 -0.66 -4.68 -5.43
C THR A 204 -1.82 -4.52 -6.40
N GLY A 205 -1.61 -3.79 -7.50
CA GLY A 205 -2.66 -3.40 -8.44
C GLY A 205 -3.46 -2.16 -8.04
N THR A 206 -3.31 -1.63 -6.83
CA THR A 206 -3.98 -0.37 -6.42
C THR A 206 -3.03 0.82 -6.48
N GLY A 207 -3.33 1.80 -7.32
CA GLY A 207 -2.46 2.94 -7.58
C GLY A 207 -1.38 2.65 -8.63
N THR A 208 -0.49 3.63 -8.82
CA THR A 208 0.58 3.52 -9.82
C THR A 208 1.68 2.54 -9.38
N PRO A 209 2.18 1.67 -10.27
CA PRO A 209 3.36 0.84 -9.97
C PRO A 209 4.68 1.62 -10.01
N LEU A 210 4.66 2.93 -10.28
CA LEU A 210 5.87 3.77 -10.20
C LEU A 210 6.27 4.10 -8.76
N MET A 211 5.35 3.98 -7.81
CA MET A 211 5.62 3.96 -6.38
C MET A 211 5.86 2.51 -5.94
N PRO A 212 6.77 2.26 -4.98
CA PRO A 212 7.01 0.90 -4.52
C PRO A 212 5.80 0.35 -3.76
N THR A 213 5.65 -0.99 -3.69
CA THR A 213 4.67 -1.59 -2.79
C THR A 213 4.96 -1.16 -1.35
N GLN A 214 4.02 -0.46 -0.74
CA GLN A 214 4.21 0.20 0.54
C GLN A 214 2.98 0.05 1.43
N PHE A 215 3.23 -0.16 2.72
CA PHE A 215 2.20 -0.15 3.74
C PHE A 215 1.71 1.27 3.99
N ALA A 216 0.41 1.48 3.83
CA ALA A 216 -0.28 2.71 4.15
C ALA A 216 -1.02 2.54 5.48
N TYR A 217 -0.60 3.30 6.48
CA TYR A 217 -1.36 3.50 7.71
C TYR A 217 -2.71 4.13 7.36
N GLY A 218 -2.71 5.17 6.52
CA GLY A 218 -3.91 5.77 5.98
C GLY A 218 -3.67 6.25 4.55
N ALA A 219 -4.66 6.11 3.68
CA ALA A 219 -4.64 6.74 2.38
C ALA A 219 -6.05 7.17 1.97
N CYS A 220 -6.16 8.26 1.22
CA CYS A 220 -7.43 8.70 0.69
C CYS A 220 -7.33 9.23 -0.74
N TRP A 221 -8.45 9.17 -1.45
CA TRP A 221 -8.65 9.79 -2.74
C TRP A 221 -9.76 10.84 -2.62
N GLY A 222 -9.38 12.10 -2.79
CA GLY A 222 -10.27 13.25 -2.71
C GLY A 222 -10.40 13.97 -4.05
N VAL A 223 -11.53 14.65 -4.23
CA VAL A 223 -11.73 15.66 -5.26
C VAL A 223 -11.71 17.02 -4.58
N GLY A 224 -10.78 17.88 -4.98
CA GLY A 224 -10.46 19.09 -4.23
C GLY A 224 -10.08 20.31 -5.06
N ASN A 225 -9.84 21.41 -4.36
CA ASN A 225 -9.28 22.64 -4.93
C ASN A 225 -7.79 22.74 -4.59
N VAL A 226 -7.03 23.28 -5.53
CA VAL A 226 -5.66 23.76 -5.29
C VAL A 226 -5.72 25.27 -5.15
N ILE A 227 -5.23 25.78 -4.03
CA ILE A 227 -5.21 27.21 -3.71
C ILE A 227 -3.75 27.66 -3.65
N VAL A 228 -3.43 28.73 -4.38
CA VAL A 228 -2.09 29.33 -4.42
C VAL A 228 -2.22 30.81 -4.07
N ASN A 229 -1.45 31.27 -3.09
CA ASN A 229 -1.46 32.66 -2.61
C ASN A 229 -2.87 33.21 -2.32
N GLY A 230 -3.77 32.35 -1.83
CA GLY A 230 -5.17 32.68 -1.52
C GLY A 230 -6.15 32.56 -2.68
N GLU A 231 -5.69 32.28 -3.91
CA GLU A 231 -6.52 32.12 -5.09
C GLU A 231 -6.71 30.66 -5.49
N VAL A 232 -7.94 30.28 -5.87
CA VAL A 232 -8.22 28.92 -6.37
C VAL A 232 -7.74 28.80 -7.82
N VAL A 233 -6.66 28.04 -8.05
CA VAL A 233 -6.03 27.88 -9.38
C VAL A 233 -6.46 26.61 -10.11
N ASN A 234 -6.85 25.56 -9.37
CA ASN A 234 -7.51 24.37 -9.91
C ASN A 234 -8.75 24.04 -9.07
N ARG A 235 -9.81 23.56 -9.74
CA ARG A 235 -11.04 23.07 -9.10
C ARG A 235 -11.30 21.63 -9.49
N ARG A 236 -11.74 20.84 -8.53
CA ARG A 236 -12.11 19.42 -8.71
C ARG A 236 -10.92 18.56 -9.17
N GLN A 237 -9.72 18.90 -8.72
CA GLN A 237 -8.52 18.12 -8.95
C GLN A 237 -8.55 16.85 -8.09
N VAL A 238 -8.04 15.74 -8.61
CA VAL A 238 -7.75 14.58 -7.77
C VAL A 238 -6.65 14.94 -6.78
N VAL A 239 -6.84 14.59 -5.52
CA VAL A 239 -5.88 14.78 -4.42
C VAL A 239 -5.75 13.44 -3.72
N HIS A 240 -4.53 12.89 -3.66
CA HIS A 240 -4.26 11.61 -3.05
C HIS A 240 -3.28 11.80 -1.90
N PHE A 241 -3.76 11.68 -0.66
CA PHE A 241 -2.92 11.70 0.54
C PHE A 241 -2.65 10.27 1.00
N MET A 242 -1.43 10.05 1.48
CA MET A 242 -1.01 8.78 2.07
C MET A 242 -0.09 9.04 3.25
N THR A 243 -0.36 8.38 4.35
CA THR A 243 0.55 8.18 5.48
C THR A 243 1.04 6.76 5.40
N THR A 244 2.31 6.58 5.07
CA THR A 244 2.90 5.27 4.73
C THR A 244 4.15 5.02 5.55
N GLN A 245 4.62 3.77 5.55
CA GLN A 245 6.02 3.49 5.88
C GLN A 245 6.96 4.42 5.10
N MET A 246 8.15 4.68 5.64
CA MET A 246 9.14 5.52 4.99
C MET A 246 9.67 4.85 3.71
N ILE A 247 9.56 5.56 2.58
CA ILE A 247 10.02 5.10 1.27
C ILE A 247 11.16 5.94 0.69
N ARG A 248 11.67 6.91 1.46
CA ARG A 248 12.78 7.77 1.06
C ARG A 248 14.05 7.34 1.76
N LYS A 249 15.13 7.19 0.99
CA LYS A 249 16.42 6.74 1.50
C LYS A 249 17.21 7.88 2.15
N ALA A 250 17.91 7.58 3.22
CA ALA A 250 18.87 8.45 3.86
C ALA A 250 19.98 8.87 2.89
N GLY A 251 20.59 10.03 3.14
CA GLY A 251 21.74 10.55 2.40
C GLY A 251 21.41 11.26 1.09
N ASN A 252 20.50 10.74 0.27
CA ASN A 252 20.20 11.32 -1.05
C ASN A 252 18.70 11.50 -1.39
N TYR A 253 17.79 11.14 -0.48
CA TYR A 253 16.34 11.24 -0.69
C TYR A 253 15.81 10.41 -1.87
N ALA A 254 16.57 9.41 -2.31
CA ALA A 254 16.14 8.52 -3.38
C ALA A 254 14.85 7.80 -2.97
N LEU A 255 13.94 7.65 -3.93
CA LEU A 255 12.73 6.86 -3.75
C LEU A 255 13.11 5.38 -3.84
N ALA A 256 12.86 4.61 -2.79
CA ALA A 256 13.14 3.18 -2.75
C ALA A 256 12.37 2.44 -3.87
N ILE A 257 12.94 1.36 -4.40
CA ILE A 257 12.20 0.33 -5.18
C ILE A 257 11.66 -0.75 -4.23
N ASP A 258 10.72 -1.58 -4.70
CA ASP A 258 10.04 -2.58 -3.87
C ASP A 258 11.01 -3.50 -3.12
N GLU A 259 12.08 -3.94 -3.79
CA GLU A 259 13.07 -4.86 -3.21
C GLU A 259 13.94 -4.22 -2.14
N GLU A 260 13.88 -2.90 -1.98
CA GLU A 260 14.58 -2.16 -0.94
C GLU A 260 13.71 -1.88 0.29
N LEU A 261 12.43 -2.27 0.28
CA LEU A 261 11.51 -2.07 1.41
C LEU A 261 11.34 -3.33 2.27
N PRO A 262 11.08 -3.18 3.59
CA PRO A 262 11.10 -1.92 4.35
C PRO A 262 12.52 -1.39 4.59
N LEU A 263 12.67 -0.06 4.63
CA LEU A 263 13.95 0.57 5.00
C LEU A 263 14.20 0.41 6.49
N SER A 264 15.41 0.01 6.88
CA SER A 264 15.84 0.09 8.29
C SER A 264 15.97 1.55 8.74
N PRO A 265 15.98 1.85 10.06
CA PRO A 265 16.16 3.21 10.56
C PRO A 265 17.43 3.93 10.03
N ASP A 266 18.51 3.20 9.75
CA ASP A 266 19.73 3.80 9.19
C ASP A 266 19.61 4.10 7.68
N GLU A 267 18.73 3.37 6.98
CA GLU A 267 18.45 3.55 5.56
C GLU A 267 17.30 4.52 5.29
N ALA A 268 16.41 4.71 6.25
CA ALA A 268 15.24 5.57 6.18
C ALA A 268 15.62 7.05 6.30
N TYR A 269 15.00 7.92 5.50
CA TYR A 269 15.23 9.36 5.58
C TYR A 269 14.85 9.89 6.97
N LEU A 270 15.79 10.62 7.59
CA LEU A 270 15.72 11.10 8.98
C LEU A 270 15.59 10.00 10.04
N GLY A 271 15.72 8.72 9.66
CA GLY A 271 15.49 7.57 10.54
C GLY A 271 14.05 7.39 11.00
N ASN A 272 13.10 8.02 10.30
CA ASN A 272 11.68 7.91 10.62
C ASN A 272 11.08 6.65 10.01
N LEU A 273 10.15 6.01 10.74
CA LEU A 273 9.48 4.79 10.31
C LEU A 273 8.40 5.05 9.26
N HIS A 274 7.80 6.24 9.29
CA HIS A 274 6.68 6.63 8.45
C HIS A 274 6.82 8.09 7.99
N HIS A 275 6.03 8.46 6.99
CA HIS A 275 5.81 9.83 6.59
C HIS A 275 4.45 10.00 5.93
N THR A 276 4.04 11.26 5.74
CA THR A 276 2.84 11.57 4.98
C THR A 276 3.18 12.33 3.73
N HIS A 277 2.58 11.98 2.61
CA HIS A 277 2.76 12.71 1.37
C HIS A 277 1.45 12.85 0.61
N VAL A 278 1.40 13.90 -0.22
CA VAL A 278 0.29 14.15 -1.14
C VAL A 278 0.78 14.11 -2.57
N LEU A 279 0.02 13.43 -3.43
CA LEU A 279 0.08 13.58 -4.87
C LEU A 279 -1.19 14.27 -5.36
N VAL A 280 -1.02 15.41 -6.02
CA VAL A 280 -2.08 16.02 -6.85
C VAL A 280 -1.68 15.76 -8.31
N PRO A 281 -2.15 14.65 -8.91
CA PRO A 281 -1.82 14.32 -10.28
C PRO A 281 -2.50 15.31 -11.26
N PRO A 282 -2.08 15.36 -12.53
CA PRO A 282 -2.72 16.18 -13.55
C PRO A 282 -4.05 15.56 -14.02
N ILE A 283 -4.99 15.37 -13.10
CA ILE A 283 -6.30 14.77 -13.32
C ILE A 283 -7.37 15.58 -12.60
N LYS A 284 -8.39 15.99 -13.36
CA LYS A 284 -9.60 16.62 -12.84
C LYS A 284 -10.79 15.70 -12.99
N VAL A 285 -11.69 15.75 -12.02
CA VAL A 285 -12.96 15.02 -12.07
C VAL A 285 -14.06 15.95 -12.57
N THR A 286 -14.62 15.64 -13.75
CA THR A 286 -15.79 16.35 -14.31
C THR A 286 -17.07 15.55 -14.09
N GLN A 287 -18.20 16.03 -14.59
CA GLN A 287 -19.45 15.24 -14.59
C GLN A 287 -19.39 14.05 -15.53
N ARG A 288 -18.52 14.09 -16.55
CA ARG A 288 -18.38 12.98 -17.51
C ARG A 288 -17.44 11.91 -16.97
N GLY A 289 -16.46 12.29 -16.15
CA GLY A 289 -15.49 11.39 -15.55
C GLY A 289 -14.15 12.10 -15.36
N PRO A 290 -13.06 11.35 -15.12
CA PRO A 290 -11.74 11.94 -15.04
C PRO A 290 -11.26 12.43 -16.41
N GLU A 291 -10.62 13.60 -16.43
CA GLU A 291 -10.01 14.22 -17.60
C GLU A 291 -8.59 14.71 -17.24
N PRO A 292 -7.60 14.59 -18.13
CA PRO A 292 -6.27 15.17 -17.92
C PRO A 292 -6.34 16.70 -17.77
N GLU A 293 -5.83 17.24 -16.66
CA GLU A 293 -5.70 18.68 -16.43
C GLU A 293 -4.48 18.95 -15.56
N PRO A 294 -3.46 19.69 -16.04
CA PRO A 294 -2.28 20.00 -15.26
C PRO A 294 -2.62 20.82 -14.02
N VAL A 295 -1.86 20.61 -12.94
CA VAL A 295 -1.93 21.50 -11.78
C VAL A 295 -1.26 22.82 -12.14
N HIS A 296 -1.99 23.92 -11.97
CA HIS A 296 -1.55 25.29 -12.26
C HIS A 296 -0.73 25.84 -11.09
N THR A 297 0.42 25.21 -10.81
CA THR A 297 1.34 25.69 -9.77
C THR A 297 1.92 27.06 -10.13
N ALA A 298 2.32 27.84 -9.13
CA ALA A 298 3.09 29.07 -9.34
C ALA A 298 4.60 28.81 -9.43
N PHE A 299 5.05 27.59 -9.12
CA PHE A 299 6.45 27.22 -9.19
C PHE A 299 6.89 26.95 -10.63
N GLU A 300 7.77 27.79 -11.16
CA GLU A 300 8.37 27.59 -12.47
C GLU A 300 9.58 26.65 -12.41
N LEU A 301 9.57 25.63 -13.28
CA LEU A 301 10.71 24.77 -13.51
C LEU A 301 11.81 25.53 -14.27
N PRO A 302 13.06 25.03 -14.29
CA PRO A 302 14.14 25.64 -15.09
C PRO A 302 13.83 25.79 -16.59
N THR A 303 12.82 25.07 -17.09
CA THR A 303 12.31 25.19 -18.46
C THR A 303 11.44 26.42 -18.71
N GLY A 304 11.12 27.21 -17.67
CA GLY A 304 10.20 28.35 -17.70
C GLY A 304 8.72 27.94 -17.75
N ARG A 305 8.40 26.67 -17.53
CA ARG A 305 7.02 26.16 -17.46
C ARG A 305 6.66 25.86 -16.00
N PRO A 306 5.40 26.10 -15.59
CA PRO A 306 4.91 25.65 -14.29
C PRO A 306 5.05 24.13 -14.10
N GLN A 307 5.31 23.69 -12.87
CA GLN A 307 5.28 22.27 -12.53
C GLN A 307 3.83 21.74 -12.64
N PRO A 308 3.56 20.68 -13.43
CA PRO A 308 2.19 20.30 -13.78
C PRO A 308 1.50 19.38 -12.75
N PHE A 309 2.11 19.16 -11.59
CA PHE A 309 1.61 18.32 -10.49
C PHE A 309 2.12 18.87 -9.15
N LEU A 310 1.51 18.44 -8.05
CA LEU A 310 2.09 18.58 -6.71
C LEU A 310 2.46 17.20 -6.18
N HIS A 311 3.68 17.07 -5.67
CA HIS A 311 4.06 15.94 -4.83
C HIS A 311 4.86 16.49 -3.66
N VAL A 312 4.27 16.45 -2.47
CA VAL A 312 4.80 17.10 -1.26
C VAL A 312 4.82 16.11 -0.12
N MET A 313 5.91 16.08 0.62
CA MET A 313 6.22 15.10 1.65
C MET A 313 6.39 15.82 2.98
N TRP A 314 5.66 15.41 4.01
CA TRP A 314 5.84 15.77 5.42
C TRP A 314 6.60 14.61 6.07
N ASP A 315 7.92 14.76 6.16
CA ASP A 315 8.82 13.65 6.52
C ASP A 315 9.05 13.51 8.02
N GLU A 316 8.53 14.42 8.85
CA GLU A 316 8.63 14.41 10.32
C GLU A 316 7.23 14.52 10.98
N GLU A 317 6.20 14.05 10.29
CA GLU A 317 4.86 13.93 10.87
C GLU A 317 4.81 12.88 11.96
N THR A 318 3.82 12.99 12.84
CA THR A 318 3.47 12.02 13.86
C THR A 318 2.07 11.47 13.62
N ILE A 319 1.94 10.15 13.72
CA ILE A 319 0.63 9.51 13.86
C ILE A 319 0.21 9.65 15.32
N GLU A 320 -0.76 10.52 15.59
CA GLU A 320 -1.23 10.80 16.95
C GLU A 320 -1.99 9.62 17.56
N GLY A 321 -2.62 8.82 16.70
CA GLY A 321 -3.32 7.60 17.09
C GLY A 321 -4.42 7.22 16.11
N ALA A 322 -4.93 6.00 16.30
CA ALA A 322 -6.09 5.49 15.61
C ALA A 322 -7.25 5.31 16.60
N THR A 323 -8.44 5.81 16.27
CA THR A 323 -9.67 5.52 17.01
C THR A 323 -10.51 4.54 16.20
N VAL A 324 -10.83 3.40 16.79
CA VAL A 324 -11.65 2.36 16.20
C VAL A 324 -13.05 2.44 16.82
N ALA A 325 -14.05 2.75 16.00
CA ALA A 325 -15.45 2.70 16.38
C ALA A 325 -16.05 1.31 16.06
N VAL A 326 -16.55 0.62 17.08
CA VAL A 326 -17.14 -0.74 16.96
C VAL A 326 -18.65 -0.73 17.23
N SER A 327 -19.37 -1.73 16.72
CA SER A 327 -20.83 -1.77 16.83
C SER A 327 -21.27 -2.00 18.29
N PRO A 328 -22.34 -1.31 18.76
CA PRO A 328 -22.90 -1.51 20.10
C PRO A 328 -23.49 -2.90 20.33
N ASP A 329 -23.74 -3.68 19.27
CA ASP A 329 -24.20 -5.07 19.36
C ASP A 329 -23.12 -6.03 19.91
N PHE A 330 -21.89 -5.56 20.12
CA PHE A 330 -20.77 -6.31 20.68
C PHE A 330 -20.31 -5.71 22.02
N PRO A 331 -20.88 -6.15 23.15
CA PRO A 331 -20.75 -5.47 24.45
C PRO A 331 -19.40 -5.66 25.17
N ASP A 332 -18.52 -6.56 24.69
CA ASP A 332 -17.20 -6.82 25.32
C ASP A 332 -16.11 -5.80 24.93
N ALA A 333 -16.41 -4.84 24.06
CA ALA A 333 -15.52 -3.73 23.74
C ALA A 333 -15.62 -2.63 24.83
N ALA A 334 -15.07 -2.89 26.02
CA ALA A 334 -14.82 -1.82 26.98
C ALA A 334 -13.83 -0.82 26.35
N THR A 335 -14.07 0.48 26.52
CA THR A 335 -13.13 1.55 26.12
C THR A 335 -11.75 1.22 26.69
N THR A 336 -10.85 0.79 25.81
CA THR A 336 -9.50 0.35 26.18
C THR A 336 -8.54 1.09 25.27
N THR A 337 -7.55 1.73 25.88
CA THR A 337 -6.42 2.33 25.16
C THR A 337 -5.29 1.32 25.15
N GLN A 338 -4.87 0.88 23.96
CA GLN A 338 -3.64 0.12 23.80
C GLN A 338 -2.53 1.11 23.46
N ALA A 339 -1.51 1.19 24.32
CA ALA A 339 -0.32 1.97 24.00
C ALA A 339 0.34 1.39 22.75
N ALA A 340 0.98 2.23 21.95
CA ALA A 340 1.89 1.75 20.91
C ALA A 340 2.90 0.81 21.57
N GLU A 341 2.85 -0.48 21.24
CA GLU A 341 3.94 -1.36 21.58
C GLU A 341 5.09 -0.99 20.67
N THR A 342 6.01 -0.15 21.16
CA THR A 342 7.33 -0.06 20.56
C THR A 342 7.92 -1.45 20.72
N THR A 343 7.85 -2.26 19.67
CA THR A 343 8.66 -3.47 19.63
C THR A 343 10.09 -2.99 19.43
N THR A 344 10.70 -2.51 20.51
CA THR A 344 12.14 -2.61 20.65
C THR A 344 12.35 -4.10 20.73
N ALA A 345 12.53 -4.75 19.58
CA ALA A 345 13.02 -6.11 19.52
C ALA A 345 14.36 -6.08 20.24
N THR A 346 14.31 -6.30 21.56
CA THR A 346 15.48 -6.70 22.32
C THR A 346 15.67 -8.13 21.86
N THR A 347 16.33 -8.25 20.72
CA THR A 347 16.70 -9.49 20.08
C THR A 347 17.54 -10.25 21.08
N THR A 348 16.89 -11.13 21.84
CA THR A 348 17.63 -12.26 22.40
C THR A 348 17.89 -13.13 21.19
N GLN A 349 19.05 -12.90 20.59
CA GLN A 349 19.60 -13.66 19.49
C GLN A 349 19.79 -15.10 19.97
N ALA A 350 18.75 -15.92 19.85
CA ALA A 350 18.91 -17.35 19.68
C ALA A 350 18.93 -17.58 18.17
N GLY A 351 20.05 -17.22 17.55
CA GLY A 351 20.37 -17.72 16.22
C GLY A 351 20.50 -19.24 16.32
N THR A 352 19.43 -19.94 15.96
CA THR A 352 19.54 -21.32 15.54
C THR A 352 19.15 -21.35 14.07
N THR A 353 20.16 -21.31 13.20
CA THR A 353 20.11 -22.03 11.93
C THR A 353 19.66 -23.46 12.22
N GLN A 354 18.36 -23.70 12.15
CA GLN A 354 17.80 -25.03 12.32
C GLN A 354 17.76 -25.68 10.95
N ALA A 355 18.38 -26.85 10.85
CA ALA A 355 18.19 -27.75 9.74
C ALA A 355 16.70 -28.06 9.57
N VAL A 356 16.29 -28.34 8.32
CA VAL A 356 14.94 -28.80 7.94
C VAL A 356 14.40 -29.74 9.02
N ALA A 357 13.29 -29.36 9.65
CA ALA A 357 12.64 -30.22 10.63
C ALA A 357 12.26 -31.54 9.91
N PRO A 358 12.68 -32.72 10.41
CA PRO A 358 12.46 -33.99 9.73
C PRO A 358 10.97 -34.42 9.64
N ASP A 359 10.06 -33.66 10.27
CA ASP A 359 8.65 -34.03 10.45
C ASP A 359 7.67 -32.99 9.86
N ALA A 360 8.08 -32.13 8.92
CA ALA A 360 7.16 -31.20 8.25
C ALA A 360 6.25 -31.95 7.25
N ASP A 361 4.94 -31.74 7.33
CA ASP A 361 3.98 -32.28 6.38
C ASP A 361 4.15 -31.68 4.98
N PHE A 362 4.50 -30.39 4.92
CA PHE A 362 4.77 -29.68 3.67
C PHE A 362 6.07 -28.90 3.75
N VAL A 363 6.84 -28.92 2.67
CA VAL A 363 8.03 -28.08 2.49
C VAL A 363 7.90 -27.31 1.18
N LEU A 364 8.03 -25.98 1.27
CA LEU A 364 7.97 -25.06 0.13
C LEU A 364 9.26 -24.24 -0.02
N GLY A 365 9.51 -23.75 -1.23
CA GLY A 365 10.49 -22.72 -1.53
C GLY A 365 9.79 -21.44 -1.98
N GLY A 366 9.96 -20.34 -1.26
CA GLY A 366 9.40 -19.03 -1.61
C GLY A 366 10.26 -18.33 -2.66
N ARG A 367 9.65 -17.98 -3.79
CA ARG A 367 10.21 -17.07 -4.79
C ARG A 367 9.14 -16.13 -5.32
N VAL A 368 9.52 -14.93 -5.76
CA VAL A 368 8.62 -13.93 -6.36
C VAL A 368 7.81 -14.49 -7.53
N ASP A 369 8.30 -15.53 -8.21
CA ASP A 369 7.64 -16.20 -9.34
C ASP A 369 6.69 -17.36 -8.94
N GLY A 370 6.60 -17.68 -7.63
CA GLY A 370 5.69 -18.66 -7.07
C GLY A 370 6.27 -19.47 -5.92
N TRP A 371 5.38 -20.14 -5.18
CA TRP A 371 5.77 -21.18 -4.22
C TRP A 371 6.25 -22.42 -4.97
N ARG A 372 7.44 -22.93 -4.65
CA ARG A 372 7.97 -24.18 -5.21
C ARG A 372 7.70 -25.31 -4.25
N GLY A 373 6.97 -26.35 -4.66
CA GLY A 373 6.84 -27.55 -3.84
C GLY A 373 8.16 -28.30 -3.75
N ILE A 374 8.51 -28.76 -2.54
CA ILE A 374 9.73 -29.52 -2.25
C ILE A 374 9.39 -30.88 -1.60
N SER A 375 8.43 -30.90 -0.69
CA SER A 375 7.96 -32.12 -0.02
C SER A 375 6.50 -31.95 0.40
N PRO A 376 5.65 -32.98 0.34
CA PRO A 376 5.94 -34.37 -0.05
C PRO A 376 6.11 -34.55 -1.56
N ASP A 377 6.47 -35.76 -2.02
CA ASP A 377 6.63 -36.11 -3.44
C ASP A 377 5.44 -35.70 -4.32
N SER A 378 4.23 -35.60 -3.75
CA SER A 378 3.03 -35.20 -4.48
C SER A 378 2.99 -33.72 -4.89
N ILE A 379 3.88 -32.88 -4.34
CA ILE A 379 3.99 -31.46 -4.72
C ILE A 379 5.37 -31.10 -5.25
N ASP A 380 6.33 -32.02 -5.24
CA ASP A 380 7.72 -31.75 -5.59
C ASP A 380 7.85 -31.20 -7.02
N GLY A 381 8.54 -30.07 -7.16
CA GLY A 381 8.78 -29.39 -8.43
C GLY A 381 7.59 -28.59 -8.98
N GLU A 382 6.41 -28.65 -8.36
CA GLU A 382 5.25 -27.86 -8.77
C GLU A 382 5.39 -26.38 -8.39
N THR A 383 4.73 -25.51 -9.16
CA THR A 383 4.61 -24.09 -8.86
C THR A 383 3.22 -23.83 -8.31
N ASN A 384 3.15 -23.23 -7.13
CA ASN A 384 1.92 -23.02 -6.37
C ASN A 384 1.10 -24.31 -6.23
N PRO A 385 1.70 -25.41 -5.71
CA PRO A 385 1.02 -26.70 -5.62
C PRO A 385 -0.28 -26.63 -4.83
N THR A 386 -1.26 -27.46 -5.18
CA THR A 386 -2.45 -27.59 -4.33
C THR A 386 -2.10 -28.33 -3.02
N LEU A 387 -2.39 -27.73 -1.87
CA LEU A 387 -2.24 -28.39 -0.57
C LEU A 387 -3.50 -29.21 -0.28
N ASN A 388 -3.37 -30.53 -0.25
CA ASN A 388 -4.48 -31.44 0.03
C ASN A 388 -4.54 -31.72 1.54
N LEU A 389 -5.60 -31.24 2.20
CA LEU A 389 -5.72 -31.26 3.66
C LEU A 389 -6.91 -32.10 4.14
N GLN A 390 -6.83 -32.62 5.36
CA GLN A 390 -7.95 -33.28 6.05
C GLN A 390 -8.53 -32.34 7.11
N PRO A 391 -9.86 -32.08 7.13
CA PRO A 391 -10.46 -31.20 8.12
C PRO A 391 -10.18 -31.68 9.56
N GLY A 392 -9.80 -30.77 10.44
CA GLY A 392 -9.49 -31.02 11.84
C GLY A 392 -8.11 -31.65 12.10
N THR A 393 -7.27 -31.82 11.08
CA THR A 393 -5.89 -32.32 11.24
C THR A 393 -4.93 -31.15 11.40
N GLU A 394 -3.98 -31.26 12.33
CA GLU A 394 -2.87 -30.31 12.47
C GLU A 394 -1.80 -30.61 11.42
N TYR A 395 -1.29 -29.55 10.80
CA TYR A 395 -0.24 -29.60 9.79
C TYR A 395 0.92 -28.69 10.17
N THR A 396 2.13 -29.15 9.87
CA THR A 396 3.36 -28.35 9.93
C THR A 396 3.88 -28.09 8.52
N LEU A 397 3.90 -26.82 8.11
CA LEU A 397 4.50 -26.37 6.86
C LEU A 397 5.80 -25.62 7.14
N VAL A 398 6.87 -25.99 6.45
CA VAL A 398 8.14 -25.27 6.49
C VAL A 398 8.37 -24.66 5.12
N TRP A 399 8.75 -23.39 5.05
CA TRP A 399 9.17 -22.82 3.78
C TRP A 399 10.52 -22.12 3.90
N LYS A 400 11.27 -22.11 2.79
CA LYS A 400 12.58 -21.48 2.67
C LYS A 400 12.51 -20.33 1.67
N ASN A 401 13.00 -19.16 2.05
CA ASN A 401 13.18 -18.05 1.12
C ASN A 401 14.31 -18.38 0.13
N LEU A 402 14.01 -18.49 -1.16
CA LEU A 402 14.99 -18.93 -2.16
C LEU A 402 15.63 -17.77 -2.93
N ASP A 403 15.02 -16.58 -2.94
CA ASP A 403 15.48 -15.45 -3.75
C ASP A 403 15.83 -14.18 -2.96
N GLY A 404 15.62 -14.19 -1.65
CA GLY A 404 15.89 -13.04 -0.78
C GLY A 404 14.85 -11.93 -0.88
N GLY A 405 13.76 -12.13 -1.63
CA GLY A 405 12.64 -11.20 -1.63
C GLY A 405 11.86 -11.25 -0.30
N PRO A 406 11.15 -10.18 0.09
CA PRO A 406 10.26 -10.20 1.25
C PRO A 406 9.09 -11.17 1.04
N HIS A 407 9.04 -12.24 1.83
CA HIS A 407 7.99 -13.26 1.72
C HIS A 407 7.39 -13.60 3.08
N ASN A 408 6.10 -13.90 3.10
CA ASN A 408 5.42 -14.55 4.21
C ASN A 408 4.46 -15.62 3.67
N PHE A 409 4.02 -16.51 4.56
CA PHE A 409 2.98 -17.49 4.26
C PHE A 409 1.66 -17.11 4.95
N ALA A 410 0.58 -17.08 4.17
CA ALA A 410 -0.77 -16.80 4.66
C ALA A 410 -1.77 -17.81 4.08
N ILE A 411 -2.84 -18.09 4.83
CA ILE A 411 -3.98 -18.89 4.38
C ILE A 411 -5.21 -17.99 4.31
N VAL A 412 -5.95 -18.07 3.22
CA VAL A 412 -7.19 -17.32 2.99
C VAL A 412 -8.36 -18.25 2.68
N GLY A 413 -9.58 -17.82 3.02
CA GLY A 413 -10.81 -18.53 2.69
C GLY A 413 -11.44 -18.14 1.34
N GLU A 414 -12.58 -18.75 0.97
CA GLU A 414 -13.24 -18.58 -0.34
C GLU A 414 -13.60 -17.13 -0.72
N GLN A 415 -13.66 -16.22 0.26
CA GLN A 415 -13.94 -14.80 0.06
C GLN A 415 -12.70 -13.90 0.26
N GLY A 416 -11.51 -14.49 0.34
CA GLY A 416 -10.24 -13.78 0.53
C GLY A 416 -9.99 -13.32 1.98
N SER A 417 -10.74 -13.82 2.96
CA SER A 417 -10.48 -13.54 4.38
C SER A 417 -9.20 -14.24 4.85
N THR A 418 -8.23 -13.49 5.37
CA THR A 418 -7.01 -14.06 5.97
C THR A 418 -7.34 -14.82 7.26
N LEU A 419 -7.10 -16.13 7.25
CA LEU A 419 -7.30 -17.06 8.37
C LEU A 419 -6.00 -17.25 9.17
N LEU A 420 -4.86 -17.20 8.49
CA LEU A 420 -3.52 -17.28 9.06
C LEU A 420 -2.60 -16.36 8.27
N SER A 421 -1.71 -15.66 8.97
CA SER A 421 -0.63 -14.89 8.37
C SER A 421 0.59 -14.96 9.27
N THR A 422 1.76 -15.00 8.64
CA THR A 422 3.07 -15.10 9.28
C THR A 422 3.87 -13.83 9.04
N GLU A 423 4.95 -13.66 9.81
CA GLU A 423 5.88 -12.54 9.61
C GLU A 423 6.56 -12.60 8.24
N VAL A 424 6.83 -11.43 7.67
CA VAL A 424 7.59 -11.30 6.42
C VAL A 424 9.08 -11.47 6.73
N ILE A 425 9.74 -12.39 6.03
CA ILE A 425 11.19 -12.58 6.07
C ILE A 425 11.82 -12.28 4.70
N SER A 426 12.93 -11.56 4.70
CA SER A 426 13.61 -11.06 3.49
C SER A 426 15.08 -11.53 3.39
N GLU A 427 15.46 -12.55 4.16
CA GLU A 427 16.82 -13.12 4.10
C GLU A 427 16.84 -14.36 3.20
N GLN A 428 17.65 -14.34 2.15
CA GLN A 428 17.82 -15.49 1.28
C GLN A 428 18.37 -16.69 2.07
N GLY A 429 17.65 -17.80 2.01
CA GLY A 429 17.99 -19.03 2.69
C GLY A 429 17.38 -19.16 4.09
N ALA A 430 16.79 -18.11 4.64
CA ALA A 430 16.02 -18.19 5.88
C ALA A 430 14.79 -19.07 5.70
N THR A 431 14.38 -19.71 6.80
CA THR A 431 13.23 -20.61 6.85
C THR A 431 12.24 -20.17 7.91
N GLN A 432 10.96 -20.38 7.64
CA GLN A 432 9.89 -20.17 8.61
C GLN A 432 9.01 -21.41 8.69
N THR A 433 8.63 -21.78 9.92
CA THR A 433 7.75 -22.91 10.22
C THR A 433 6.37 -22.37 10.58
N VAL A 434 5.33 -23.01 10.04
CA VAL A 434 3.94 -22.64 10.19
C VAL A 434 3.17 -23.85 10.68
N GLU A 435 2.54 -23.75 11.83
CA GLU A 435 1.67 -24.79 12.39
C GLU A 435 0.22 -24.33 12.31
N PHE A 436 -0.67 -25.17 11.77
CA PHE A 436 -2.08 -24.82 11.64
C PHE A 436 -3.00 -26.05 11.65
N THR A 437 -4.21 -25.88 12.18
CA THR A 437 -5.28 -26.88 12.06
C THR A 437 -6.06 -26.63 10.79
N ALA A 438 -6.22 -27.65 9.94
CA ALA A 438 -6.96 -27.52 8.69
C ALA A 438 -8.47 -27.35 8.95
N GLU A 439 -9.02 -26.23 8.48
CA GLU A 439 -10.44 -25.90 8.61
C GLU A 439 -11.09 -25.82 7.23
N SER A 440 -12.34 -26.27 7.10
CA SER A 440 -13.06 -26.28 5.81
C SER A 440 -13.28 -24.89 5.21
N ALA A 441 -13.04 -23.82 5.97
CA ALA A 441 -13.08 -22.44 5.50
C ALA A 441 -11.83 -22.04 4.69
N MET A 442 -10.73 -22.81 4.77
CA MET A 442 -9.50 -22.56 4.04
C MET A 442 -9.70 -22.86 2.54
N ALA A 443 -9.28 -21.97 1.67
CA ALA A 443 -9.48 -22.12 0.22
C ALA A 443 -8.17 -21.97 -0.57
N GLU A 444 -7.30 -21.04 -0.18
CA GLU A 444 -6.03 -20.79 -0.85
C GLU A 444 -4.96 -20.44 0.18
N TYR A 445 -3.70 -20.57 -0.21
CA TYR A 445 -2.56 -20.00 0.52
C TYR A 445 -1.80 -19.04 -0.38
N LEU A 446 -1.18 -18.03 0.20
CA LEU A 446 -0.49 -16.99 -0.56
C LEU A 446 0.66 -16.34 0.21
N CYS A 447 1.50 -15.61 -0.51
CA CYS A 447 2.33 -14.57 0.07
C CYS A 447 1.60 -13.23 -0.02
N GLU A 448 1.43 -12.52 1.09
CA GLU A 448 0.70 -11.24 1.13
C GLU A 448 1.47 -10.12 0.40
N VAL A 449 2.78 -10.27 0.29
CA VAL A 449 3.65 -9.40 -0.52
C VAL A 449 3.49 -9.69 -2.02
N HIS A 450 3.25 -10.95 -2.39
CA HIS A 450 3.13 -11.43 -3.78
C HIS A 450 1.81 -12.17 -4.04
N PRO A 451 0.65 -11.54 -3.80
CA PRO A 451 -0.63 -12.25 -3.70
C PRO A 451 -1.16 -12.77 -5.04
N ILE A 452 -0.50 -12.45 -6.15
CA ILE A 452 -0.86 -12.90 -7.51
C ILE A 452 0.04 -14.06 -7.94
N SER A 453 1.36 -13.92 -7.84
CA SER A 453 2.33 -14.92 -8.33
C SER A 453 2.57 -16.05 -7.33
N MET A 454 2.51 -15.77 -6.03
CA MET A 454 2.73 -16.74 -4.97
C MET A 454 1.41 -17.08 -4.30
N ARG A 455 0.54 -17.78 -5.02
CA ARG A 455 -0.80 -18.19 -4.57
C ARG A 455 -1.11 -19.58 -5.09
N GLY A 456 -1.45 -20.51 -4.20
CA GLY A 456 -1.88 -21.86 -4.54
C GLY A 456 -3.16 -22.27 -3.83
N ASP A 457 -3.80 -23.31 -4.35
CA ASP A 457 -5.09 -23.78 -3.87
C ASP A 457 -4.94 -24.68 -2.62
N ILE A 458 -5.98 -24.70 -1.78
CA ILE A 458 -6.17 -25.68 -0.72
C ILE A 458 -7.38 -26.55 -1.08
N ALA A 459 -7.19 -27.86 -1.07
CA ALA A 459 -8.24 -28.82 -1.41
C ALA A 459 -8.55 -29.75 -0.23
N PHE A 460 -9.83 -30.07 -0.07
CA PHE A 460 -10.32 -31.06 0.87
C PHE A 460 -10.90 -32.26 0.11
N PRO A 461 -10.86 -33.48 0.69
CA PRO A 461 -11.53 -34.64 0.13
C PRO A 461 -13.00 -34.34 -0.14
N SER A 462 -13.49 -34.71 -1.33
CA SER A 462 -14.91 -34.64 -1.65
C SER A 462 -15.68 -35.53 -0.68
N GLY A 463 -16.61 -34.95 0.08
CA GLY A 463 -17.50 -35.67 1.00
C GLY A 463 -18.52 -36.57 0.31
#